data_AF-A0A832K7J7-F1
#
_entry.id   AF-A0A832K7J7-F1
#
_cell.length_a   1.000
_cell.length_b   1.000
_cell.length_c   1.000
_cell.angle_alpha   90.00
_cell.angle_beta   90.00
_cell.angle_gamma   90.00
#
_symmetry.space_group_name_H-M   'P 1'
#
loop_
_entity.id
_entity.type
_entity.pdbx_description
1 polymer ?
#
loop_
_entity_poly.entity_id
_entity_poly.type
_entity_poly.pdbx_seq_one_letter_code
_entity_poly.pdbx_strand_id
1 'polypeptide(L)'
;ANSVAGAFAPFPPLYINELQAENLSGITNRAGQRVPWVEIYNAGTNPVSLQGCYLTPNYAQLTHWAFPTGAVIAPAQFKVIFADGQTQLSTAEEWHTSFILPPGGGSLALTRTANNGQLQVMDYLNYTNLHANQSYGSSPDGQSFSRRYFIYATPGAANNTATPPLTVFINEWLADNTLTLADSADGQYEDWFEIYNPGDQTVDLGGYYLTDDLNNPFQYRVPANGQYTVPPRGFLLVWADDETGQNNTSRPDLHVNFKLSKDGEAIGLFAEDGAPVDCVTFGPQIADVTEGLYPDGESLRLLMPQPSPRAPNILPSSYTPPRVIEFSWSNGQPLALTLQTAPGHTYRVEFKDDLSAPFWLPLTGDLMATGSQLVITDPEPSAAQRYYRVVQVQ
;
A
#
# COMPACT_ATOMS: atom_id res chain seq x y z
N ALA A 1 -27.86 38.16 -37.40
CA ALA A 1 -28.32 37.29 -36.29
C ALA A 1 -27.79 35.88 -36.56
N ASN A 2 -26.88 35.37 -35.72
CA ASN A 2 -26.40 33.98 -35.86
C ASN A 2 -27.51 33.03 -35.40
N SER A 3 -28.10 32.31 -36.36
CA SER A 3 -29.32 31.51 -36.19
C SER A 3 -29.03 30.01 -36.01
N VAL A 4 -28.35 29.62 -34.92
CA VAL A 4 -28.15 28.18 -34.62
C VAL A 4 -28.03 27.81 -33.12
N ALA A 5 -28.50 28.65 -32.20
CA ALA A 5 -28.63 28.23 -30.80
C ALA A 5 -29.90 27.36 -30.62
N GLY A 6 -29.78 26.06 -30.88
CA GLY A 6 -30.80 25.08 -30.47
C GLY A 6 -30.64 24.78 -28.97
N ALA A 7 -31.75 24.77 -28.23
CA ALA A 7 -31.74 24.32 -26.84
C ALA A 7 -31.54 22.80 -26.80
N PHE A 8 -30.34 22.34 -26.46
CA PHE A 8 -30.09 20.92 -26.22
C PHE A 8 -30.68 20.52 -24.87
N ALA A 9 -31.38 19.38 -24.83
CA ALA A 9 -31.80 18.80 -23.56
C ALA A 9 -30.53 18.45 -22.74
N PRO A 10 -30.46 18.83 -21.45
CA PRO A 10 -29.32 18.49 -20.61
C PRO A 10 -29.12 16.97 -20.60
N PHE A 11 -27.87 16.54 -20.44
CA PHE A 11 -27.59 15.13 -20.20
C PHE A 11 -28.21 14.72 -18.85
N PRO A 12 -28.91 13.56 -18.77
CA PRO A 12 -29.29 13.04 -17.48
C PRO A 12 -28.01 12.68 -16.70
N PRO A 13 -28.05 12.72 -15.36
CA PRO A 13 -26.87 12.48 -14.52
C PRO A 13 -26.57 10.97 -14.39
N LEU A 14 -26.41 10.29 -15.52
CA LEU A 14 -26.05 8.88 -15.61
C LEU A 14 -24.59 8.73 -16.03
N TYR A 15 -23.86 7.95 -15.28
CA TYR A 15 -22.43 7.73 -15.47
C TYR A 15 -22.13 6.23 -15.45
N ILE A 16 -21.23 5.80 -16.31
CA ILE A 16 -20.59 4.49 -16.15
C ILE A 16 -19.73 4.62 -14.90
N ASN A 17 -20.08 3.91 -13.83
CA ASN A 17 -19.44 4.08 -12.54
C ASN A 17 -18.28 3.10 -12.35
N GLU A 18 -18.51 1.84 -12.70
CA GLU A 18 -17.55 0.76 -12.49
C GLU A 18 -17.79 -0.34 -13.53
N LEU A 19 -16.74 -1.04 -13.95
CA LEU A 19 -16.88 -2.30 -14.66
C LEU A 19 -15.82 -3.29 -14.21
N GLN A 20 -16.14 -4.57 -14.32
CA GLN A 20 -15.21 -5.68 -14.15
C GLN A 20 -15.31 -6.59 -15.36
N ALA A 21 -14.26 -6.60 -16.18
CA ALA A 21 -14.23 -7.37 -17.42
C ALA A 21 -13.96 -8.86 -17.19
N GLU A 22 -13.39 -9.24 -16.05
CA GLU A 22 -13.11 -10.63 -15.71
C GLU A 22 -13.40 -10.87 -14.21
N ASN A 23 -14.55 -11.47 -13.93
CA ASN A 23 -15.07 -11.72 -12.59
C ASN A 23 -14.90 -13.20 -12.24
N LEU A 24 -13.98 -13.53 -11.33
CA LEU A 24 -13.69 -14.89 -10.88
C LEU A 24 -14.14 -15.16 -9.44
N SER A 25 -14.33 -14.14 -8.61
CA SER A 25 -14.71 -14.29 -7.19
C SER A 25 -15.86 -13.41 -6.69
N GLY A 26 -16.34 -12.44 -7.49
CA GLY A 26 -17.29 -11.40 -7.09
C GLY A 26 -18.76 -11.83 -6.99
N ILE A 27 -19.67 -11.09 -7.61
CA ILE A 27 -21.10 -11.47 -7.67
C ILE A 27 -21.33 -12.55 -8.75
N THR A 28 -22.44 -13.27 -8.65
CA THR A 28 -22.92 -14.16 -9.72
C THR A 28 -24.19 -13.60 -10.34
N ASN A 29 -24.40 -13.85 -11.63
CA ASN A 29 -25.72 -13.66 -12.24
C ASN A 29 -26.73 -14.69 -11.71
N ARG A 30 -28.00 -14.58 -12.11
CA ARG A 30 -29.06 -15.51 -11.69
C ARG A 30 -28.84 -16.97 -12.07
N ALA A 31 -27.99 -17.24 -13.06
CA ALA A 31 -27.63 -18.59 -13.47
C ALA A 31 -26.49 -19.16 -12.62
N GLY A 32 -26.02 -18.44 -11.60
CA GLY A 32 -24.91 -18.82 -10.73
C GLY A 32 -23.54 -18.63 -11.40
N GLN A 33 -23.47 -17.91 -12.51
CA GLN A 33 -22.23 -17.71 -13.25
C GLN A 33 -21.54 -16.43 -12.82
N ARG A 34 -20.21 -16.48 -12.74
CA ARG A 34 -19.37 -15.30 -12.57
C ARG A 34 -19.00 -14.79 -13.96
N VAL A 35 -19.56 -13.64 -14.31
CA VAL A 35 -19.48 -13.07 -15.64
C VAL A 35 -19.15 -11.58 -15.54
N PRO A 36 -18.67 -10.95 -16.63
CA PRO A 36 -18.37 -9.54 -16.63
C PRO A 36 -19.62 -8.71 -16.34
N TRP A 37 -19.43 -7.53 -15.77
CA TRP A 37 -20.52 -6.62 -15.47
C TRP A 37 -20.08 -5.16 -15.59
N VAL A 38 -21.07 -4.29 -15.79
CA VAL A 38 -20.94 -2.83 -15.74
C VAL A 38 -21.96 -2.29 -14.76
N GLU A 39 -21.60 -1.22 -14.08
CA GLU A 39 -22.47 -0.44 -13.23
C GLU A 39 -22.71 0.95 -13.81
N ILE A 40 -23.98 1.35 -13.84
CA ILE A 40 -24.40 2.71 -14.15
C ILE A 40 -24.91 3.38 -12.88
N TYR A 41 -24.37 4.54 -12.54
CA TYR A 41 -24.79 5.32 -11.38
C TYR A 41 -25.63 6.53 -11.80
N ASN A 42 -26.77 6.71 -11.12
CA ASN A 42 -27.57 7.93 -11.21
C ASN A 42 -27.15 8.91 -10.11
N ALA A 43 -26.34 9.91 -10.45
CA ALA A 43 -25.88 10.95 -9.52
C ALA A 43 -26.95 12.02 -9.22
N GLY A 44 -28.14 11.90 -9.81
CA GLY A 44 -29.25 12.82 -9.62
C GLY A 44 -30.13 12.50 -8.41
N THR A 45 -31.04 13.42 -8.11
CA THR A 45 -32.05 13.29 -7.04
C THR A 45 -33.39 12.74 -7.52
N ASN A 46 -33.52 12.45 -8.82
CA ASN A 46 -34.75 11.94 -9.43
C ASN A 46 -34.50 10.62 -10.18
N PRO A 47 -35.49 9.72 -10.28
CA PRO A 47 -35.38 8.55 -11.14
C PRO A 47 -35.12 8.96 -12.60
N VAL A 48 -34.23 8.26 -13.29
CA VAL A 48 -33.92 8.49 -14.70
C VAL A 48 -34.41 7.32 -15.54
N SER A 49 -35.25 7.62 -16.54
CA SER A 49 -35.66 6.65 -17.56
C SER A 49 -34.50 6.37 -18.53
N LEU A 50 -34.29 5.10 -18.85
CA LEU A 50 -33.29 4.65 -19.83
C LEU A 50 -33.88 4.46 -21.23
N GLN A 51 -35.12 4.91 -21.46
CA GLN A 51 -35.73 4.84 -22.78
C GLN A 51 -34.89 5.60 -23.81
N GLY A 52 -34.52 4.92 -24.91
CA GLY A 52 -33.68 5.49 -25.95
C GLY A 52 -32.20 5.63 -25.57
N CYS A 53 -31.78 5.02 -24.45
CA CYS A 53 -30.37 4.85 -24.10
C CYS A 53 -29.85 3.48 -24.56
N TYR A 54 -28.54 3.38 -24.74
CA TYR A 54 -27.87 2.14 -25.15
C TYR A 54 -26.52 1.97 -24.43
N LEU A 55 -26.10 0.72 -24.28
CA LEU A 55 -24.70 0.37 -24.01
C LEU A 55 -24.06 -0.21 -25.26
N THR A 56 -22.80 0.14 -25.49
CA THR A 56 -22.01 -0.42 -26.59
C THR A 56 -20.56 -0.69 -26.19
N PRO A 57 -19.99 -1.86 -26.55
CA PRO A 57 -18.60 -2.20 -26.31
C PRO A 57 -17.63 -1.62 -27.37
N ASN A 58 -18.13 -0.81 -28.30
CA ASN A 58 -17.31 -0.16 -29.33
C ASN A 58 -17.95 1.13 -29.86
N TYR A 59 -17.14 1.98 -30.49
CA TYR A 59 -17.59 3.26 -31.04
C TYR A 59 -18.18 3.17 -32.46
N ALA A 60 -18.14 2.00 -33.09
CA ALA A 60 -18.64 1.80 -34.46
C ALA A 60 -20.17 1.59 -34.50
N GLN A 61 -20.75 1.01 -33.45
CA GLN A 61 -22.18 0.78 -33.32
C GLN A 61 -22.72 1.36 -32.02
N LEU A 62 -23.11 2.63 -32.02
CA LEU A 62 -23.58 3.34 -30.81
C LEU A 62 -24.93 2.85 -30.25
N THR A 63 -25.66 2.01 -30.99
CA THR A 63 -26.96 1.46 -30.61
C THR A 63 -26.93 -0.07 -30.41
N HIS A 64 -25.80 -0.60 -29.94
CA HIS A 64 -25.57 -2.05 -29.89
C HIS A 64 -26.56 -2.80 -28.98
N TRP A 65 -26.67 -2.40 -27.71
CA TRP A 65 -27.65 -2.98 -26.78
C TRP A 65 -28.54 -1.88 -26.19
N ALA A 66 -29.84 -1.96 -26.47
CA ALA A 66 -30.84 -1.06 -25.89
C ALA A 66 -31.22 -1.53 -24.48
N PHE A 67 -31.40 -0.58 -23.56
CA PHE A 67 -31.95 -0.91 -22.24
C PHE A 67 -33.39 -1.46 -22.35
N PRO A 68 -33.82 -2.33 -21.42
CA PRO A 68 -35.17 -2.88 -21.42
C PRO A 68 -36.26 -1.79 -21.41
N THR A 69 -37.41 -2.07 -22.04
CA THR A 69 -38.56 -1.17 -22.01
C THR A 69 -39.01 -0.90 -20.57
N GLY A 70 -39.14 0.38 -20.22
CA GLY A 70 -39.53 0.79 -18.86
C GLY A 70 -38.39 0.76 -17.84
N ALA A 71 -37.15 0.50 -18.26
CA ALA A 71 -35.98 0.57 -17.39
C ALA A 71 -35.79 1.98 -16.80
N VAL A 72 -35.63 2.02 -15.48
CA VAL A 72 -35.41 3.24 -14.69
C VAL A 72 -34.30 2.97 -13.68
N ILE A 73 -33.43 3.94 -13.46
CA ILE A 73 -32.46 3.94 -12.36
C ILE A 73 -32.92 4.99 -11.33
N ALA A 74 -33.14 4.57 -10.09
CA ALA A 74 -33.58 5.42 -8.99
C ALA A 74 -32.48 6.44 -8.59
N PRO A 75 -32.82 7.52 -7.85
CA PRO A 75 -31.84 8.48 -7.35
C PRO A 75 -30.73 7.79 -6.55
N ALA A 76 -29.47 8.18 -6.77
CA ALA A 76 -28.30 7.62 -6.10
C ALA A 76 -28.17 6.08 -6.21
N GLN A 77 -28.84 5.45 -7.17
CA GLN A 77 -28.76 4.01 -7.38
C GLN A 77 -27.56 3.66 -8.26
N PHE A 78 -26.80 2.68 -7.78
CA PHE A 78 -25.77 1.94 -8.52
C PHE A 78 -26.42 0.72 -9.18
N LYS A 79 -26.65 0.77 -10.49
CA LYS A 79 -27.32 -0.29 -11.23
C LYS A 79 -26.32 -1.19 -11.92
N VAL A 80 -26.16 -2.41 -11.38
CA VAL A 80 -25.37 -3.48 -12.00
C VAL A 80 -26.11 -4.10 -13.18
N ILE A 81 -25.36 -4.36 -14.26
CA ILE A 81 -25.81 -4.96 -15.51
C ILE A 81 -24.77 -5.99 -15.92
N PHE A 82 -25.17 -7.24 -16.12
CA PHE A 82 -24.26 -8.28 -16.57
C PHE A 82 -23.96 -8.11 -18.07
N ALA A 83 -22.68 -8.02 -18.41
CA ALA A 83 -22.20 -7.89 -19.77
C ALA A 83 -21.69 -9.26 -20.24
N ASP A 84 -22.63 -10.20 -20.42
CA ASP A 84 -22.35 -11.63 -20.58
C ASP A 84 -22.93 -12.23 -21.88
N GLY A 85 -23.57 -11.43 -22.73
CA GLY A 85 -24.18 -11.90 -23.97
C GLY A 85 -25.45 -12.74 -23.78
N GLN A 86 -26.01 -12.81 -22.57
CA GLN A 86 -27.10 -13.72 -22.22
C GLN A 86 -28.42 -12.99 -21.99
N THR A 87 -28.90 -12.24 -22.99
CA THR A 87 -30.13 -11.44 -22.89
C THR A 87 -31.36 -12.25 -22.44
N GLN A 88 -31.41 -13.54 -22.74
CA GLN A 88 -32.47 -14.45 -22.31
C GLN A 88 -32.59 -14.61 -20.78
N LEU A 89 -31.56 -14.25 -20.01
CA LEU A 89 -31.57 -14.26 -18.55
C LEU A 89 -32.16 -12.98 -17.94
N SER A 90 -32.40 -11.94 -18.75
CA SER A 90 -32.89 -10.65 -18.29
C SER A 90 -34.28 -10.75 -17.64
N THR A 91 -34.47 -10.00 -16.56
CA THR A 91 -35.75 -9.75 -15.89
C THR A 91 -35.92 -8.26 -15.58
N ALA A 92 -36.99 -7.89 -14.88
CA ALA A 92 -37.18 -6.52 -14.44
C ALA A 92 -36.03 -6.01 -13.54
N GLU A 93 -35.45 -6.88 -12.72
CA GLU A 93 -34.47 -6.51 -11.70
C GLU A 93 -33.02 -6.81 -12.10
N GLU A 94 -32.78 -7.80 -12.97
CA GLU A 94 -31.44 -8.19 -13.44
C GLU A 94 -31.36 -8.06 -14.96
N TRP A 95 -30.43 -7.26 -15.47
CA TRP A 95 -30.31 -6.99 -16.91
C TRP A 95 -29.02 -7.59 -17.46
N HIS A 96 -29.14 -8.20 -18.64
CA HIS A 96 -28.03 -8.82 -19.36
C HIS A 96 -27.89 -8.20 -20.73
N THR A 97 -26.67 -7.79 -21.08
CA THR A 97 -26.39 -7.23 -22.40
C THR A 97 -26.30 -8.33 -23.46
N SER A 98 -26.37 -7.93 -24.73
CA SER A 98 -26.15 -8.81 -25.88
C SER A 98 -24.68 -8.99 -26.26
N PHE A 99 -23.75 -8.52 -25.41
CA PHE A 99 -22.31 -8.58 -25.66
C PHE A 99 -21.56 -8.98 -24.40
N ILE A 100 -20.31 -9.42 -24.57
CA ILE A 100 -19.39 -9.72 -23.48
C ILE A 100 -18.34 -8.61 -23.43
N LEU A 101 -18.01 -8.10 -22.24
CA LEU A 101 -16.85 -7.21 -22.09
C LEU A 101 -15.55 -8.01 -22.31
N PRO A 102 -14.65 -7.58 -23.21
CA PRO A 102 -13.40 -8.29 -23.45
C PRO A 102 -12.47 -8.24 -22.22
N PRO A 103 -11.84 -9.36 -21.81
CA PRO A 103 -10.88 -9.37 -20.71
C PRO A 103 -9.62 -8.58 -21.07
N GLY A 104 -8.93 -8.05 -20.07
CA GLY A 104 -7.68 -7.30 -20.24
C GLY A 104 -7.87 -5.88 -20.81
N GLY A 105 -8.69 -5.68 -21.84
CA GLY A 105 -8.85 -4.35 -22.42
C GLY A 105 -10.03 -4.21 -23.39
N GLY A 106 -10.62 -3.01 -23.41
CA GLY A 106 -11.77 -2.70 -24.24
C GLY A 106 -12.29 -1.28 -24.08
N SER A 107 -13.42 -1.03 -24.75
CA SER A 107 -14.14 0.24 -24.70
C SER A 107 -15.57 -0.01 -24.24
N LEU A 108 -16.17 0.96 -23.55
CA LEU A 108 -17.59 0.96 -23.25
C LEU A 108 -18.13 2.38 -23.37
N ALA A 109 -19.28 2.55 -24.00
CA ALA A 109 -19.99 3.82 -24.06
C ALA A 109 -21.46 3.67 -23.66
N LEU A 110 -21.95 4.66 -22.92
CA LEU A 110 -23.34 4.92 -22.64
C LEU A 110 -23.81 6.02 -23.60
N THR A 111 -24.81 5.71 -24.42
CA THR A 111 -25.30 6.62 -25.47
C THR A 111 -26.79 6.85 -25.31
N ARG A 112 -27.29 7.92 -25.92
CA ARG A 112 -28.73 8.21 -26.04
C ARG A 112 -29.11 8.71 -27.42
N THR A 113 -30.37 8.53 -27.79
CA THR A 113 -31.01 9.28 -28.87
C THR A 113 -31.62 10.56 -28.30
N ALA A 114 -31.12 11.72 -28.73
CA ALA A 114 -31.67 13.01 -28.35
C ALA A 114 -33.04 13.27 -29.00
N ASN A 115 -33.78 14.28 -28.51
CA ASN A 115 -35.12 14.62 -29.00
C ASN A 115 -35.18 14.94 -30.50
N ASN A 116 -34.07 15.38 -31.09
CA ASN A 116 -33.94 15.66 -32.52
C ASN A 116 -33.54 14.40 -33.34
N GLY A 117 -33.52 13.22 -32.73
CA GLY A 117 -33.14 11.94 -33.35
C GLY A 117 -31.63 11.70 -33.44
N GLN A 118 -30.78 12.64 -33.00
CA GLN A 118 -29.32 12.45 -33.06
C GLN A 118 -28.81 11.58 -31.92
N LEU A 119 -27.88 10.67 -32.24
CA LEU A 119 -27.17 9.90 -31.22
C LEU A 119 -26.10 10.76 -30.53
N GLN A 120 -26.02 10.62 -29.21
CA GLN A 120 -25.06 11.33 -28.36
C GLN A 120 -24.39 10.34 -27.41
N VAL A 121 -23.07 10.44 -27.26
CA VAL A 121 -22.32 9.76 -26.19
C VAL A 121 -22.51 10.56 -24.92
N MET A 122 -23.00 9.92 -23.87
CA MET A 122 -23.19 10.55 -22.56
C MET A 122 -21.97 10.35 -21.67
N ASP A 123 -21.44 9.13 -21.67
CA ASP A 123 -20.26 8.74 -20.95
C ASP A 123 -19.56 7.59 -21.70
N TYR A 124 -18.25 7.48 -21.50
CA TYR A 124 -17.46 6.40 -22.04
C TYR A 124 -16.25 6.14 -21.15
N LEU A 125 -15.69 4.94 -21.26
CA LEU A 125 -14.38 4.64 -20.73
C LEU A 125 -13.66 3.62 -21.62
N ASN A 126 -12.33 3.68 -21.58
CA ASN A 126 -11.44 2.70 -22.18
C ASN A 126 -10.57 2.12 -21.07
N TYR A 127 -10.33 0.82 -21.10
CA TYR A 127 -9.46 0.11 -20.16
C TYR A 127 -8.49 -0.77 -20.93
N THR A 128 -7.30 -0.97 -20.38
CA THR A 128 -6.22 -1.82 -20.92
C THR A 128 -5.48 -2.45 -19.74
N ASN A 129 -4.91 -3.63 -19.88
CA ASN A 129 -4.24 -4.35 -18.79
C ASN A 129 -5.08 -4.49 -17.50
N LEU A 130 -6.41 -4.60 -17.61
CA LEU A 130 -7.30 -4.87 -16.48
C LEU A 130 -7.22 -6.36 -16.11
N HIS A 131 -6.67 -6.69 -14.94
CA HIS A 131 -6.51 -8.08 -14.53
C HIS A 131 -7.82 -8.68 -13.97
N ALA A 132 -7.85 -10.00 -13.87
CA ALA A 132 -8.95 -10.72 -13.24
C ALA A 132 -9.25 -10.21 -11.82
N ASN A 133 -10.53 -10.11 -11.49
CA ASN A 133 -11.08 -9.56 -10.24
C ASN A 133 -10.80 -8.08 -9.95
N GLN A 134 -10.03 -7.38 -10.78
CA GLN A 134 -9.94 -5.92 -10.70
C GLN A 134 -11.10 -5.29 -11.46
N SER A 135 -11.51 -4.12 -11.01
CA SER A 135 -12.48 -3.28 -11.70
C SER A 135 -11.86 -1.95 -12.12
N TYR A 136 -12.54 -1.24 -13.02
CA TYR A 136 -12.11 0.05 -13.54
C TYR A 136 -13.31 0.98 -13.59
N GLY A 137 -13.16 2.21 -13.10
CA GLY A 137 -14.29 3.10 -12.94
C GLY A 137 -13.95 4.50 -12.46
N SER A 138 -14.99 5.27 -12.10
CA SER A 138 -14.89 6.65 -11.64
C SER A 138 -14.47 6.78 -10.19
N SER A 139 -13.52 7.67 -9.91
CA SER A 139 -13.24 8.14 -8.54
C SER A 139 -13.05 9.65 -8.54
N PRO A 140 -13.91 10.44 -7.86
CA PRO A 140 -15.13 10.04 -7.12
C PRO A 140 -16.22 9.43 -8.02
N ASP A 141 -17.28 8.83 -7.45
CA ASP A 141 -18.42 8.29 -8.20
C ASP A 141 -19.17 9.38 -9.00
N GLY A 142 -19.85 8.97 -10.08
CA GLY A 142 -20.79 9.85 -10.78
C GLY A 142 -20.16 10.96 -11.62
N GLN A 143 -19.00 10.67 -12.20
CA GLN A 143 -18.31 11.59 -13.11
C GLN A 143 -17.56 10.83 -14.23
N SER A 144 -17.15 11.55 -15.27
CA SER A 144 -16.53 10.99 -16.47
C SER A 144 -15.06 11.38 -16.71
N PHE A 145 -14.46 12.21 -15.86
CA PHE A 145 -13.14 12.81 -16.04
C PHE A 145 -11.99 12.13 -15.29
N SER A 146 -12.25 11.37 -14.24
CA SER A 146 -11.23 10.68 -13.43
C SER A 146 -11.53 9.19 -13.38
N ARG A 147 -10.68 8.37 -14.01
CA ARG A 147 -10.84 6.92 -14.09
C ARG A 147 -9.61 6.22 -13.49
N ARG A 148 -9.82 5.16 -12.72
CA ARG A 148 -8.74 4.38 -12.10
C ARG A 148 -9.11 2.90 -11.96
N TYR A 149 -8.10 2.07 -11.72
CA TYR A 149 -8.29 0.69 -11.29
C TYR A 149 -8.70 0.64 -9.82
N PHE A 150 -9.54 -0.33 -9.49
CA PHE A 150 -9.87 -0.71 -8.12
C PHE A 150 -9.49 -2.16 -7.88
N ILE A 151 -8.87 -2.39 -6.71
CA ILE A 151 -8.52 -3.74 -6.25
C ILE A 151 -9.74 -4.41 -5.60
N TYR A 152 -10.66 -3.61 -5.06
CA TYR A 152 -11.90 -4.07 -4.46
C TYR A 152 -13.07 -3.67 -5.36
N ALA A 153 -13.60 -4.63 -6.11
CA ALA A 153 -14.78 -4.38 -6.93
C ALA A 153 -16.04 -4.19 -6.06
N THR A 154 -16.87 -3.20 -6.40
CA THR A 154 -17.98 -2.73 -5.55
C THR A 154 -19.35 -2.76 -6.23
N PRO A 155 -19.78 -3.89 -6.82
CA PRO A 155 -21.05 -3.95 -7.53
C PRO A 155 -22.24 -3.61 -6.62
N GLY A 156 -22.98 -2.58 -7.01
CA GLY A 156 -24.16 -2.07 -6.31
C GLY A 156 -23.86 -1.04 -5.21
N ALA A 157 -22.62 -0.54 -5.12
CA ALA A 157 -22.18 0.40 -4.09
C ALA A 157 -21.22 1.47 -4.65
N ALA A 158 -20.88 2.45 -3.81
CA ALA A 158 -19.85 3.44 -4.11
C ALA A 158 -18.48 2.79 -4.31
N ASN A 159 -17.69 3.31 -5.25
CA ASN A 159 -16.38 2.75 -5.57
C ASN A 159 -15.41 2.80 -4.38
N ASN A 160 -14.74 1.67 -4.11
CA ASN A 160 -13.75 1.59 -3.03
C ASN A 160 -12.34 1.96 -3.52
N THR A 161 -11.84 3.11 -3.06
CA THR A 161 -10.50 3.61 -3.38
C THR A 161 -9.39 3.06 -2.50
N ALA A 162 -9.70 2.20 -1.53
CA ALA A 162 -8.71 1.62 -0.64
C ALA A 162 -7.69 0.80 -1.43
N THR A 163 -6.43 0.94 -1.05
CA THR A 163 -5.36 0.04 -1.48
C THR A 163 -5.35 -1.20 -0.58
N PRO A 164 -5.03 -2.40 -1.10
CA PRO A 164 -4.83 -3.55 -0.26
C PRO A 164 -3.69 -3.26 0.73
N PRO A 165 -3.77 -3.77 1.97
CA PRO A 165 -2.71 -3.58 2.95
C PRO A 165 -1.41 -4.12 2.38
N LEU A 166 -0.52 -3.20 2.04
CA LEU A 166 0.82 -3.52 1.59
C LEU A 166 1.65 -3.84 2.84
N THR A 167 2.30 -5.00 2.87
CA THR A 167 3.25 -5.33 3.94
C THR A 167 4.65 -5.27 3.36
N VAL A 168 5.32 -4.14 3.57
CA VAL A 168 6.74 -3.94 3.34
C VAL A 168 7.31 -3.17 4.52
N PHE A 169 8.62 -3.22 4.69
CA PHE A 169 9.29 -2.60 5.83
C PHE A 169 10.40 -1.66 5.38
N ILE A 170 10.53 -0.52 6.04
CA ILE A 170 11.75 0.30 5.99
C ILE A 170 12.80 -0.46 6.81
N ASN A 171 13.73 -1.11 6.11
CA ASN A 171 14.51 -2.23 6.64
C ASN A 171 15.91 -1.84 7.09
N GLU A 172 16.57 -0.96 6.35
CA GLU A 172 17.93 -0.48 6.64
C GLU A 172 18.05 0.97 6.15
N TRP A 173 18.73 1.83 6.89
CA TRP A 173 19.00 3.21 6.46
C TRP A 173 20.36 3.71 6.94
N LEU A 174 20.90 4.66 6.19
CA LEU A 174 22.15 5.36 6.46
C LEU A 174 21.99 6.83 6.08
N ALA A 175 21.99 7.71 7.08
CA ALA A 175 21.85 9.16 6.92
C ALA A 175 23.17 9.94 7.09
N ASP A 176 24.31 9.25 7.13
CA ASP A 176 25.65 9.84 7.12
C ASP A 176 26.61 8.90 6.39
N ASN A 177 26.43 8.79 5.07
CA ASN A 177 27.26 7.94 4.22
C ASN A 177 28.48 8.72 3.73
N THR A 178 29.69 8.29 4.10
CA THR A 178 30.91 8.97 3.66
C THR A 178 31.86 8.08 2.88
N LEU A 179 31.70 6.75 2.98
CA LEU A 179 32.64 5.76 2.44
C LEU A 179 32.02 4.44 1.97
N THR A 180 30.76 4.12 2.29
CA THR A 180 30.27 2.73 2.15
C THR A 180 29.72 2.40 0.78
N LEU A 181 28.57 2.98 0.41
CA LEU A 181 27.92 2.77 -0.87
C LEU A 181 27.99 4.08 -1.67
N ALA A 182 28.78 4.09 -2.74
CA ALA A 182 28.73 5.20 -3.69
C ALA A 182 27.55 5.02 -4.64
N ASP A 183 26.85 6.11 -4.93
CA ASP A 183 25.81 6.15 -5.93
C ASP A 183 26.40 5.84 -7.31
N SER A 184 25.80 4.87 -7.99
CA SER A 184 26.18 4.48 -9.35
C SER A 184 25.94 5.57 -10.38
N ALA A 185 25.15 6.59 -10.05
CA ALA A 185 24.82 7.66 -10.96
C ALA A 185 25.97 8.64 -11.21
N ASP A 186 26.70 8.99 -10.15
CA ASP A 186 27.72 10.04 -10.17
C ASP A 186 28.94 9.75 -9.27
N GLY A 187 28.89 8.69 -8.46
CA GLY A 187 29.95 8.27 -7.54
C GLY A 187 29.96 8.98 -6.18
N GLN A 188 28.93 9.76 -5.85
CA GLN A 188 28.81 10.42 -4.55
C GLN A 188 28.37 9.44 -3.45
N TYR A 189 28.74 9.72 -2.20
CA TYR A 189 28.25 8.96 -1.05
C TYR A 189 27.04 9.69 -0.50
N GLU A 190 25.87 9.31 -1.00
CA GLU A 190 24.59 9.90 -0.61
C GLU A 190 23.88 9.04 0.45
N ASP A 191 22.92 9.65 1.14
CA ASP A 191 22.08 8.95 2.11
C ASP A 191 21.14 8.00 1.39
N TRP A 192 20.79 6.91 2.05
CA TRP A 192 19.87 5.93 1.49
C TRP A 192 19.11 5.19 2.56
N PHE A 193 17.99 4.61 2.14
CA PHE A 193 17.25 3.64 2.92
C PHE A 193 16.72 2.53 2.01
N GLU A 194 16.29 1.45 2.63
CA GLU A 194 15.89 0.25 1.92
C GLU A 194 14.48 -0.19 2.32
N ILE A 195 13.70 -0.61 1.33
CA ILE A 195 12.38 -1.20 1.52
C ILE A 195 12.47 -2.71 1.29
N TYR A 196 12.08 -3.50 2.29
CA TYR A 196 12.05 -4.95 2.25
C TYR A 196 10.63 -5.50 2.06
N ASN A 197 10.50 -6.51 1.19
CA ASN A 197 9.27 -7.26 1.01
C ASN A 197 9.34 -8.64 1.70
N PRO A 198 8.66 -8.85 2.84
CA PRO A 198 8.61 -10.15 3.54
C PRO A 198 7.74 -11.19 2.83
N GLY A 199 6.95 -10.78 1.83
CA GLY A 199 5.96 -11.60 1.15
C GLY A 199 6.54 -12.60 0.16
N ASP A 200 5.65 -13.40 -0.41
CA ASP A 200 5.93 -14.37 -1.47
C ASP A 200 5.57 -13.86 -2.89
N GLN A 201 4.97 -12.66 -2.98
CA GLN A 201 4.63 -11.98 -4.24
C GLN A 201 5.44 -10.70 -4.40
N THR A 202 5.73 -10.32 -5.64
CA THR A 202 6.32 -9.02 -5.96
C THR A 202 5.37 -7.88 -5.57
N VAL A 203 5.91 -6.85 -4.94
CA VAL A 203 5.22 -5.61 -4.62
C VAL A 203 5.56 -4.55 -5.67
N ASP A 204 4.59 -3.78 -6.15
CA ASP A 204 4.80 -2.57 -6.96
C ASP A 204 4.51 -1.33 -6.10
N LEU A 205 5.51 -0.46 -5.95
CA LEU A 205 5.40 0.77 -5.17
C LEU A 205 4.95 1.97 -6.02
N GLY A 206 4.70 1.78 -7.31
CA GLY A 206 4.21 2.83 -8.20
C GLY A 206 2.97 3.54 -7.67
N GLY A 207 3.07 4.85 -7.43
CA GLY A 207 1.99 5.69 -6.93
C GLY A 207 1.86 5.78 -5.40
N TYR A 208 2.67 5.04 -4.64
CA TYR A 208 2.87 5.28 -3.21
C TYR A 208 3.70 6.54 -2.98
N TYR A 209 3.74 6.99 -1.73
CA TYR A 209 4.46 8.19 -1.33
C TYR A 209 5.55 7.88 -0.31
N LEU A 210 6.70 8.53 -0.47
CA LEU A 210 7.83 8.50 0.45
C LEU A 210 8.05 9.89 1.04
N THR A 211 8.51 9.94 2.29
CA THR A 211 8.75 11.19 3.02
C THR A 211 9.79 11.05 4.13
N ASP A 212 10.51 12.13 4.43
CA ASP A 212 11.34 12.31 5.63
C ASP A 212 10.61 13.07 6.77
N ASP A 213 9.42 13.63 6.49
CA ASP A 213 8.55 14.34 7.44
C ASP A 213 7.16 13.71 7.49
N LEU A 214 6.84 13.00 8.59
CA LEU A 214 5.54 12.35 8.77
C LEU A 214 4.34 13.33 8.78
N ASN A 215 4.57 14.65 8.88
CA ASN A 215 3.53 15.66 8.71
C ASN A 215 3.23 15.98 7.24
N ASN A 216 4.05 15.49 6.31
CA ASN A 216 3.92 15.65 4.87
C ASN A 216 3.87 14.27 4.15
N PRO A 217 2.79 13.49 4.33
CA PRO A 217 2.68 12.13 3.79
C PRO A 217 2.69 12.05 2.25
N PHE A 218 2.62 13.18 1.54
CA PHE A 218 2.58 13.25 0.07
C PHE A 218 3.81 13.94 -0.55
N GLN A 219 4.97 13.90 0.11
CA GLN A 219 6.20 14.61 -0.30
C GLN A 219 6.78 14.13 -1.64
N TYR A 220 6.99 12.81 -1.79
CA TYR A 220 7.51 12.22 -3.02
C TYR A 220 6.61 11.11 -3.51
N ARG A 221 6.02 11.26 -4.71
CA ARG A 221 5.24 10.18 -5.34
C ARG A 221 6.15 9.28 -6.17
N VAL A 222 6.21 8.00 -5.84
CA VAL A 222 6.94 7.00 -6.62
C VAL A 222 6.34 6.91 -8.05
N PRO A 223 7.16 6.95 -9.12
CA PRO A 223 6.65 6.85 -10.48
C PRO A 223 5.85 5.56 -10.72
N ALA A 224 4.60 5.70 -11.17
CA ALA A 224 3.71 4.57 -11.48
C ALA A 224 3.95 4.03 -12.90
N ASN A 225 5.19 3.63 -13.18
CA ASN A 225 5.64 3.12 -14.49
C ASN A 225 5.96 1.61 -14.49
N GLY A 226 5.73 0.92 -13.36
CA GLY A 226 6.02 -0.50 -13.17
C GLY A 226 7.50 -0.85 -12.97
N GLN A 227 8.37 0.15 -12.79
CA GLN A 227 9.81 -0.06 -12.58
C GLN A 227 10.14 -0.40 -11.12
N TYR A 228 9.55 0.35 -10.18
CA TYR A 228 9.90 0.29 -8.76
C TYR A 228 9.12 -0.81 -8.06
N THR A 229 9.60 -2.03 -8.26
CA THR A 229 9.03 -3.23 -7.68
C THR A 229 10.00 -3.86 -6.67
N VAL A 230 9.45 -4.46 -5.62
CA VAL A 230 10.21 -5.19 -4.60
C VAL A 230 9.90 -6.69 -4.74
N PRO A 231 10.82 -7.52 -5.24
CA PRO A 231 10.61 -8.95 -5.41
C PRO A 231 10.25 -9.66 -4.09
N PRO A 232 9.69 -10.89 -4.13
CA PRO A 232 9.50 -11.70 -2.93
C PRO A 232 10.80 -11.87 -2.16
N ARG A 233 10.81 -11.58 -0.86
CA ARG A 233 12.03 -11.58 -0.01
C ARG A 233 13.15 -10.68 -0.55
N GLY A 234 12.80 -9.73 -1.42
CA GLY A 234 13.71 -8.80 -2.06
C GLY A 234 13.69 -7.43 -1.41
N PHE A 235 14.53 -6.57 -1.95
CA PHE A 235 14.83 -5.25 -1.41
C PHE A 235 14.83 -4.22 -2.54
N LEU A 236 14.41 -2.99 -2.23
CA LEU A 236 14.56 -1.82 -3.09
C LEU A 236 15.38 -0.77 -2.35
N LEU A 237 16.53 -0.39 -2.92
CA LEU A 237 17.31 0.74 -2.44
C LEU A 237 16.67 2.04 -2.91
N VAL A 238 16.58 3.00 -1.98
CA VAL A 238 16.11 4.35 -2.21
C VAL A 238 17.20 5.33 -1.79
N TRP A 239 17.74 6.07 -2.74
CA TRP A 239 18.63 7.20 -2.51
C TRP A 239 17.83 8.40 -2.03
N ALA A 240 18.21 8.92 -0.86
CA ALA A 240 17.71 10.13 -0.26
C ALA A 240 18.70 11.26 -0.53
N ASP A 241 18.73 11.73 -1.78
CA ASP A 241 19.76 12.61 -2.32
C ASP A 241 19.22 13.93 -2.90
N ASP A 242 17.90 14.13 -2.93
CA ASP A 242 17.25 15.25 -3.63
C ASP A 242 17.58 15.31 -5.15
N GLU A 243 17.92 14.17 -5.77
CA GLU A 243 18.37 14.10 -7.16
C GLU A 243 17.46 13.22 -8.04
N THR A 244 16.14 13.45 -7.94
CA THR A 244 15.12 12.72 -8.74
C THR A 244 15.38 12.64 -10.25
N GLY A 245 16.19 13.54 -10.82
CA GLY A 245 16.61 13.51 -12.22
C GLY A 245 17.52 12.33 -12.59
N GLN A 246 18.06 11.61 -11.61
CA GLN A 246 18.88 10.42 -11.82
C GLN A 246 18.06 9.15 -12.04
N ASN A 247 16.76 9.18 -11.72
CA ASN A 247 15.82 8.10 -12.03
C ASN A 247 15.77 7.82 -13.53
N ASN A 248 16.05 6.58 -13.93
CA ASN A 248 15.96 6.15 -15.32
C ASN A 248 15.70 4.64 -15.42
N THR A 249 15.17 4.18 -16.55
CA THR A 249 14.79 2.77 -16.77
C THR A 249 15.95 1.77 -16.78
N SER A 250 17.20 2.26 -16.79
CA SER A 250 18.41 1.43 -16.79
C SER A 250 19.04 1.31 -15.40
N ARG A 251 18.52 2.01 -14.39
CA ARG A 251 18.95 1.92 -12.98
C ARG A 251 17.81 1.33 -12.13
N PRO A 252 18.08 0.31 -11.30
CA PRO A 252 17.04 -0.34 -10.52
C PRO A 252 16.61 0.47 -9.28
N ASP A 253 17.48 1.33 -8.77
CA ASP A 253 17.26 2.07 -7.52
C ASP A 253 16.42 3.34 -7.76
N LEU A 254 15.76 3.81 -6.70
CA LEU A 254 14.91 5.00 -6.71
C LEU A 254 15.67 6.19 -6.10
N HIS A 255 15.58 7.36 -6.71
CA HIS A 255 16.10 8.63 -6.17
C HIS A 255 14.93 9.55 -5.82
N VAL A 256 14.89 10.09 -4.60
CA VAL A 256 13.77 10.92 -4.07
C VAL A 256 14.13 12.41 -4.02
N ASN A 257 13.17 13.27 -3.66
CA ASN A 257 13.33 14.74 -3.62
C ASN A 257 13.62 15.27 -2.20
N PHE A 258 14.31 14.47 -1.39
CA PHE A 258 14.70 14.81 -0.04
C PHE A 258 15.97 14.08 0.35
N LYS A 259 16.65 14.58 1.40
CA LYS A 259 17.86 13.99 1.99
C LYS A 259 17.60 13.59 3.42
N LEU A 260 18.35 12.61 3.92
CA LEU A 260 18.22 12.25 5.33
C LEU A 260 19.07 13.15 6.24
N SER A 261 18.57 13.46 7.42
CA SER A 261 19.30 14.20 8.45
C SER A 261 20.07 13.26 9.36
N LYS A 262 21.40 13.39 9.38
CA LYS A 262 22.26 12.68 10.35
C LYS A 262 21.98 13.00 11.81
N ASP A 263 21.26 14.09 12.12
CA ASP A 263 20.87 14.44 13.49
C ASP A 263 19.59 13.70 13.95
N GLY A 264 18.93 12.99 13.03
CA GLY A 264 17.70 12.23 13.26
C GLY A 264 16.44 12.93 12.77
N GLU A 265 15.46 12.12 12.34
CA GLU A 265 14.18 12.52 11.75
C GLU A 265 13.29 11.27 11.53
N ALA A 266 12.47 11.23 10.48
CA ALA A 266 11.66 10.08 10.14
C ALA A 266 11.86 9.61 8.68
N ILE A 267 11.38 8.40 8.38
CA ILE A 267 11.16 7.89 7.04
C ILE A 267 9.75 7.29 7.04
N GLY A 268 8.94 7.65 6.04
CA GLY A 268 7.58 7.15 5.92
C GLY A 268 7.26 6.67 4.50
N LEU A 269 6.55 5.54 4.42
CA LEU A 269 5.90 5.05 3.22
C LEU A 269 4.38 5.12 3.41
N PHE A 270 3.69 5.79 2.50
CA PHE A 270 2.25 6.00 2.53
C PHE A 270 1.57 5.51 1.27
N ALA A 271 0.36 4.95 1.41
CA ALA A 271 -0.51 4.61 0.31
C ALA A 271 -1.08 5.87 -0.37
N GLU A 272 -1.69 5.69 -1.55
CA GLU A 272 -2.24 6.80 -2.33
C GLU A 272 -3.38 7.56 -1.62
N ASP A 273 -4.09 6.89 -0.69
CA ASP A 273 -5.13 7.50 0.14
C ASP A 273 -4.59 8.18 1.41
N GLY A 274 -3.26 8.17 1.61
CA GLY A 274 -2.59 8.75 2.77
C GLY A 274 -2.53 7.82 3.99
N ALA A 275 -2.97 6.56 3.88
CA ALA A 275 -2.78 5.59 4.94
C ALA A 275 -1.29 5.23 5.10
N PRO A 276 -0.74 5.19 6.33
CA PRO A 276 0.63 4.75 6.55
C PRO A 276 0.77 3.25 6.22
N VAL A 277 1.81 2.91 5.46
CA VAL A 277 2.22 1.53 5.18
C VAL A 277 3.27 1.10 6.19
N ASP A 278 4.36 1.86 6.28
CA ASP A 278 5.39 1.70 7.31
C ASP A 278 6.06 3.05 7.59
N CYS A 279 6.48 3.25 8.84
CA CYS A 279 7.09 4.49 9.29
C CYS A 279 8.15 4.21 10.36
N VAL A 280 9.26 4.92 10.29
CA VAL A 280 10.31 4.92 11.31
C VAL A 280 10.66 6.34 11.71
N THR A 281 10.89 6.56 13.00
CA THR A 281 11.62 7.74 13.52
C THR A 281 12.94 7.27 14.08
N PHE A 282 14.03 7.97 13.75
CA PHE A 282 15.39 7.63 14.16
C PHE A 282 16.11 8.85 14.73
N GLY A 283 17.17 8.61 15.49
CA GLY A 283 17.97 9.65 16.15
C GLY A 283 19.28 9.92 15.41
N PRO A 284 20.23 10.63 16.06
CA PRO A 284 21.54 10.90 15.47
C PRO A 284 22.23 9.63 14.97
N GLN A 285 22.76 9.68 13.75
CA GLN A 285 23.46 8.57 13.08
C GLN A 285 24.98 8.69 13.25
N ILE A 286 25.65 7.55 13.15
CA ILE A 286 27.11 7.47 13.11
C ILE A 286 27.51 7.29 11.65
N ALA A 287 28.49 8.08 11.19
CA ALA A 287 29.01 7.96 9.84
C ALA A 287 29.34 6.50 9.48
N ASP A 288 28.85 6.07 8.32
CA ASP A 288 29.09 4.74 7.74
C ASP A 288 28.55 3.54 8.56
N VAL A 289 27.64 3.79 9.51
CA VAL A 289 26.95 2.76 10.31
C VAL A 289 25.45 2.84 10.03
N THR A 290 24.87 1.77 9.51
CA THR A 290 23.43 1.73 9.25
C THR A 290 22.65 1.48 10.55
N GLU A 291 21.40 1.91 10.57
CA GLU A 291 20.40 1.46 11.53
C GLU A 291 19.33 0.67 10.75
N GLY A 292 18.80 -0.42 11.32
CA GLY A 292 17.87 -1.26 10.59
C GLY A 292 17.26 -2.38 11.42
N LEU A 293 16.34 -3.13 10.79
CA LEU A 293 15.59 -4.23 11.39
C LEU A 293 16.36 -5.54 11.29
N TYR A 294 16.50 -6.28 12.39
CA TYR A 294 17.14 -7.59 12.36
C TYR A 294 16.38 -8.63 13.20
N PRO A 295 15.99 -9.78 12.63
CA PRO A 295 16.00 -10.12 11.19
C PRO A 295 15.19 -9.15 10.32
N ASP A 296 15.36 -9.20 8.99
CA ASP A 296 14.67 -8.30 8.06
C ASP A 296 13.14 -8.32 8.27
N GLY A 297 12.54 -7.13 8.34
CA GLY A 297 11.10 -6.98 8.58
C GLY A 297 10.59 -7.35 9.98
N GLU A 298 11.49 -7.60 10.95
CA GLU A 298 11.13 -7.82 12.35
C GLU A 298 11.21 -6.52 13.17
N SER A 299 10.78 -6.54 14.44
CA SER A 299 10.68 -5.31 15.24
C SER A 299 11.98 -4.87 15.94
N LEU A 300 13.03 -5.70 15.94
CA LEU A 300 14.27 -5.37 16.64
C LEU A 300 15.14 -4.48 15.76
N ARG A 301 15.41 -3.27 16.25
CA ARG A 301 16.23 -2.29 15.56
C ARG A 301 17.64 -2.23 16.12
N LEU A 302 18.65 -2.30 15.26
CA LEU A 302 20.06 -2.38 15.63
C LEU A 302 20.93 -1.46 14.77
N LEU A 303 22.05 -1.01 15.34
CA LEU A 303 23.13 -0.39 14.60
C LEU A 303 24.01 -1.48 13.98
N MET A 304 24.29 -1.35 12.68
CA MET A 304 25.02 -2.32 11.87
C MET A 304 26.23 -1.63 11.21
N PRO A 305 27.46 -1.87 11.71
CA PRO A 305 28.68 -1.28 11.16
C PRO A 305 29.06 -1.75 9.75
N GLN A 306 28.34 -2.73 9.21
CA GLN A 306 28.53 -3.22 7.86
C GLN A 306 27.19 -3.10 7.12
N PRO A 307 27.03 -2.06 6.30
CA PRO A 307 25.85 -1.91 5.47
C PRO A 307 25.61 -3.09 4.55
N SER A 308 24.34 -3.42 4.31
CA SER A 308 23.90 -4.54 3.48
C SER A 308 22.97 -4.13 2.33
N PRO A 309 23.32 -3.10 1.53
CA PRO A 309 22.41 -2.61 0.50
C PRO A 309 22.06 -3.70 -0.51
N ARG A 310 20.76 -3.83 -0.78
CA ARG A 310 20.10 -4.80 -1.66
C ARG A 310 20.21 -6.25 -1.15
N ALA A 311 20.44 -6.45 0.13
CA ALA A 311 20.67 -7.76 0.74
C ALA A 311 20.13 -7.83 2.18
N PRO A 312 19.94 -9.05 2.73
CA PRO A 312 19.56 -9.22 4.12
C PRO A 312 20.51 -8.52 5.08
N ASN A 313 19.94 -7.89 6.12
CA ASN A 313 20.68 -7.24 7.18
C ASN A 313 21.65 -8.21 7.88
N ILE A 314 22.87 -7.76 8.15
CA ILE A 314 23.94 -8.59 8.71
C ILE A 314 24.36 -8.03 10.07
N LEU A 315 24.36 -8.90 11.09
CA LEU A 315 25.02 -8.60 12.34
C LEU A 315 26.51 -8.97 12.29
N PRO A 316 27.42 -8.11 12.80
CA PRO A 316 28.80 -8.49 13.00
C PRO A 316 28.87 -9.79 13.80
N SER A 317 29.82 -10.68 13.49
CA SER A 317 30.03 -11.92 14.26
C SER A 317 30.44 -11.68 15.71
N SER A 318 30.82 -10.45 16.07
CA SER A 318 31.09 -9.97 17.42
C SER A 318 29.86 -9.37 18.13
N TYR A 319 28.75 -9.12 17.42
CA TYR A 319 27.51 -8.66 18.01
C TYR A 319 26.78 -9.86 18.63
N THR A 320 27.06 -10.15 19.90
CA THR A 320 26.19 -10.99 20.71
C THR A 320 25.20 -10.07 21.42
N PRO A 321 23.90 -10.07 21.05
CA PRO A 321 22.88 -9.40 21.84
C PRO A 321 23.03 -9.81 23.30
N PRO A 322 22.84 -8.88 24.26
CA PRO A 322 22.92 -9.24 25.66
C PRO A 322 21.91 -10.34 25.95
N ARG A 323 22.42 -11.49 26.37
CA ARG A 323 21.58 -12.65 26.70
C ARG A 323 21.74 -12.99 28.16
N VAL A 324 20.61 -13.30 28.80
CA VAL A 324 20.64 -14.02 30.07
C VAL A 324 21.08 -15.45 29.74
N ILE A 325 22.23 -15.87 30.27
CA ILE A 325 22.81 -17.19 30.01
C ILE A 325 22.53 -18.18 31.13
N GLU A 326 22.19 -17.69 32.32
CA GLU A 326 21.91 -18.53 33.47
C GLU A 326 20.95 -17.84 34.43
N PHE A 327 20.06 -18.63 35.01
CA PHE A 327 19.27 -18.26 36.18
C PHE A 327 19.68 -19.17 37.33
N SER A 328 20.08 -18.58 38.46
CA SER A 328 20.39 -19.32 39.68
C SER A 328 19.44 -18.88 40.78
N TRP A 329 18.61 -19.80 41.25
CA TRP A 329 17.55 -19.53 42.23
C TRP A 329 17.42 -20.65 43.25
N SER A 330 17.12 -20.26 44.48
CA SER A 330 16.66 -21.17 45.53
C SER A 330 15.51 -20.52 46.30
N ASN A 331 14.57 -21.33 46.78
CA ASN A 331 13.35 -20.81 47.40
C ASN A 331 13.66 -19.92 48.60
N GLY A 332 13.08 -18.72 48.64
CA GLY A 332 13.31 -17.71 49.68
C GLY A 332 14.68 -17.00 49.61
N GLN A 333 15.40 -17.11 48.49
CA GLN A 333 16.61 -16.35 48.21
C GLN A 333 16.42 -15.46 46.97
N PRO A 334 17.23 -14.39 46.83
CA PRO A 334 17.28 -13.60 45.61
C PRO A 334 17.58 -14.47 44.37
N LEU A 335 16.99 -14.11 43.23
CA LEU A 335 17.30 -14.73 41.94
C LEU A 335 18.53 -14.05 41.34
N ALA A 336 19.55 -14.82 40.96
CA ALA A 336 20.68 -14.32 40.19
C ALA A 336 20.47 -14.58 38.68
N LEU A 337 20.64 -13.53 37.88
CA LEU A 337 20.68 -13.55 36.42
C LEU A 337 22.13 -13.34 35.98
N THR A 338 22.73 -14.34 35.34
CA THR A 338 24.04 -14.17 34.70
C THR A 338 23.80 -13.72 33.27
N LEU A 339 24.32 -12.54 32.95
CA LEU A 339 24.31 -11.96 31.61
C LEU A 339 25.61 -12.29 30.89
N GLN A 340 25.55 -12.59 29.61
CA GLN A 340 26.71 -12.40 28.75
C GLN A 340 26.80 -10.91 28.37
N THR A 341 27.97 -10.32 28.57
CA THR A 341 28.24 -8.91 28.32
C THR A 341 29.51 -8.72 27.52
N ALA A 342 29.72 -7.54 26.96
CA ALA A 342 30.98 -7.11 26.37
C ALA A 342 31.58 -5.97 27.24
N PRO A 343 32.88 -6.03 27.62
CA PRO A 343 33.51 -4.99 28.42
C PRO A 343 33.39 -3.60 27.75
N GLY A 344 33.06 -2.58 28.53
CA GLY A 344 32.90 -1.20 28.07
C GLY A 344 31.46 -0.81 27.68
N HIS A 345 30.56 -1.78 27.50
CA HIS A 345 29.15 -1.53 27.22
C HIS A 345 28.31 -1.43 28.50
N THR A 346 27.21 -0.69 28.40
CA THR A 346 26.31 -0.44 29.54
C THR A 346 25.02 -1.22 29.39
N TYR A 347 24.61 -1.95 30.43
CA TYR A 347 23.46 -2.84 30.41
C TYR A 347 22.45 -2.50 31.50
N ARG A 348 21.17 -2.75 31.22
CA ARG A 348 20.07 -2.67 32.17
C ARG A 348 19.23 -3.95 32.10
N VAL A 349 18.86 -4.49 33.24
CA VAL A 349 17.82 -5.53 33.30
C VAL A 349 16.50 -4.88 33.68
N GLU A 350 15.46 -5.26 32.97
CA GLU A 350 14.10 -4.84 33.23
C GLU A 350 13.22 -6.07 33.41
N PHE A 351 12.13 -5.92 34.15
CA PHE A 351 11.21 -7.01 34.45
C PHE A 351 9.75 -6.61 34.28
N LYS A 352 8.88 -7.61 34.19
CA LYS A 352 7.44 -7.48 34.39
C LYS A 352 6.87 -8.80 34.91
N ASP A 353 5.80 -8.71 35.69
CA ASP A 353 5.15 -9.90 36.29
C ASP A 353 4.03 -10.47 35.37
N ASP A 354 3.67 -9.72 34.34
CA ASP A 354 2.64 -10.08 33.35
C ASP A 354 3.10 -9.63 31.95
N LEU A 355 3.11 -10.54 30.97
CA LEU A 355 3.48 -10.19 29.59
C LEU A 355 2.54 -9.14 28.97
N SER A 356 1.29 -9.03 29.44
CA SER A 356 0.33 -8.03 28.98
C SER A 356 0.53 -6.64 29.59
N ALA A 357 1.41 -6.49 30.60
CA ALA A 357 1.68 -5.20 31.21
C ALA A 357 2.28 -4.21 30.18
N PRO A 358 1.83 -2.94 30.19
CA PRO A 358 2.19 -1.97 29.16
C PRO A 358 3.65 -1.51 29.23
N PHE A 359 4.32 -1.68 30.37
CA PHE A 359 5.67 -1.20 30.60
C PHE A 359 6.55 -2.26 31.25
N TRP A 360 7.83 -2.24 30.89
CA TRP A 360 8.88 -2.94 31.62
C TRP A 360 9.39 -2.03 32.74
N LEU A 361 9.59 -2.60 33.94
CA LEU A 361 10.13 -1.88 35.08
C LEU A 361 11.63 -2.15 35.20
N PRO A 362 12.47 -1.13 35.49
CA PRO A 362 13.90 -1.37 35.71
C PRO A 362 14.09 -2.25 36.95
N LEU A 363 14.80 -3.37 36.78
CA LEU A 363 15.29 -4.17 37.91
C LEU A 363 16.56 -3.53 38.48
N THR A 364 17.41 -3.01 37.59
CA THR A 364 18.66 -2.32 37.93
C THR A 364 18.72 -0.94 37.30
N GLY A 365 19.62 -0.09 37.82
CA GLY A 365 20.15 1.01 37.04
C GLY A 365 21.07 0.52 35.90
N ASP A 366 21.69 1.47 35.22
CA ASP A 366 22.65 1.21 34.15
C ASP A 366 24.00 0.73 34.69
N LEU A 367 24.46 -0.41 34.22
CA LEU A 367 25.66 -1.09 34.69
C LEU A 367 26.65 -1.27 33.55
N MET A 368 27.79 -0.60 33.65
CA MET A 368 28.91 -0.80 32.72
C MET A 368 29.59 -2.14 32.98
N ALA A 369 29.60 -3.01 31.98
CA ALA A 369 30.30 -4.28 32.07
C ALA A 369 31.81 -4.07 32.01
N THR A 370 32.55 -4.69 32.92
CA THR A 370 34.02 -4.71 32.92
C THR A 370 34.60 -6.04 32.42
N GLY A 371 33.73 -7.02 32.16
CA GLY A 371 34.08 -8.38 31.76
C GLY A 371 33.07 -8.96 30.78
N SER A 372 33.27 -10.23 30.41
CA SER A 372 32.39 -10.97 29.49
C SER A 372 31.08 -11.46 30.13
N GLN A 373 30.92 -11.27 31.43
CA GLN A 373 29.71 -11.59 32.18
C GLN A 373 29.43 -10.55 33.25
N LEU A 374 28.14 -10.36 33.54
CA LEU A 374 27.64 -9.56 34.65
C LEU A 374 26.56 -10.36 35.39
N VAL A 375 26.64 -10.43 36.72
CA VAL A 375 25.60 -11.06 37.54
C VAL A 375 24.73 -9.98 38.14
N ILE A 376 23.42 -10.04 37.88
CA ILE A 376 22.41 -9.15 38.44
C ILE A 376 21.51 -9.96 39.36
N THR A 377 21.10 -9.37 40.48
CA THR A 377 20.26 -10.02 41.47
C THR A 377 18.89 -9.36 41.53
N ASP A 378 17.83 -10.15 41.37
CA ASP A 378 16.48 -9.76 41.76
C ASP A 378 16.27 -10.12 43.24
N PRO A 379 16.20 -9.12 44.14
CA PRO A 379 16.09 -9.36 45.59
C PRO A 379 14.73 -9.92 45.99
N GLU A 380 13.68 -9.69 45.20
CA GLU A 380 12.30 -9.98 45.56
C GLU A 380 11.57 -10.65 44.38
N PRO A 381 11.94 -11.89 44.01
CA PRO A 381 11.31 -12.60 42.89
C PRO A 381 9.90 -13.14 43.27
N SER A 382 9.17 -12.45 44.16
CA SER A 382 7.99 -12.94 44.88
C SER A 382 6.71 -13.09 44.04
N ALA A 383 6.77 -12.84 42.73
CA ALA A 383 5.67 -13.07 41.82
C ALA A 383 5.55 -14.56 41.44
N ALA A 384 4.32 -15.03 41.18
CA ALA A 384 4.09 -16.40 40.69
C ALA A 384 4.77 -16.67 39.34
N GLN A 385 5.00 -15.62 38.55
CA GLN A 385 5.79 -15.60 37.33
C GLN A 385 6.41 -14.21 37.14
N ARG A 386 7.62 -14.14 36.59
CA ARG A 386 8.31 -12.90 36.24
C ARG A 386 9.09 -13.09 34.95
N TYR A 387 9.05 -12.07 34.10
CA TYR A 387 9.73 -12.02 32.82
C TYR A 387 10.83 -10.97 32.89
N TYR A 388 11.97 -11.25 32.26
CA TYR A 388 13.11 -10.33 32.23
C TYR A 388 13.50 -10.05 30.79
N ARG A 389 13.99 -8.83 30.54
CA ARG A 389 14.74 -8.50 29.33
C ARG A 389 16.02 -7.76 29.71
N VAL A 390 17.03 -7.90 28.86
CA VAL A 390 18.30 -7.20 29.00
C VAL A 390 18.40 -6.21 27.87
N VAL A 391 18.75 -4.97 28.20
CA VAL A 391 18.90 -3.88 27.25
C VAL A 391 20.35 -3.43 27.31
N GLN A 392 21.02 -3.33 26.17
CA GLN A 392 22.25 -2.58 26.05
C GLN A 392 21.88 -1.13 25.81
N VAL A 393 22.28 -0.25 26.72
CA VAL A 393 21.83 1.15 26.76
C VAL A 393 22.80 2.06 26.00
N GLN A 394 24.10 1.70 25.97
CA GLN A 394 25.18 2.36 25.22
C GLN A 394 26.26 1.34 24.85
#